data_AF-A0A966GMI6-F1
#
_entry.id   AF-A0A966GMI6-F1
#
_cell.length_a   1.000
_cell.length_b   1.000
_cell.length_c   1.000
_cell.angle_alpha   90.00
_cell.angle_beta   90.00
_cell.angle_gamma   90.00
#
_symmetry.space_group_name_H-M   'P 1'
#
loop_
_entity.id
_entity.type
_entity.pdbx_description
1 polymer ?
#
loop_
_entity_poly.entity_id
_entity_poly.type
_entity_poly.pdbx_seq_one_letter_code
_entity_poly.pdbx_strand_id
1 'polypeptide(L)'
;MYKSKKAFTLIELLVVIAIIGLLSTLSVIALNSARAKARDAKRISDVKQMQVALEMYYNDMAAYPTAATGGEPIASDNATFLRAVPVPPEPIDGAVCQDSDGNYDKDTYKYVVTTTAGAVPSYSIGFCLGSDIGSGTTKVTGDTILYMTPAGINE
;
A
#
# COMPACT_ATOMS: atom_id res chain seq x y z
N MET A 1 -34.56 -56.42 -8.53
CA MET A 1 -33.47 -56.11 -7.58
C MET A 1 -33.50 -54.62 -7.25
N TYR A 2 -34.20 -54.23 -6.18
CA TYR A 2 -34.35 -52.81 -5.80
C TYR A 2 -33.07 -52.36 -5.10
N LYS A 3 -32.28 -51.52 -5.78
CA LYS A 3 -31.03 -50.98 -5.26
C LYS A 3 -31.38 -50.01 -4.14
N SER A 4 -31.07 -50.36 -2.89
CA SER A 4 -31.31 -49.49 -1.73
C SER A 4 -30.54 -48.18 -1.92
N LYS A 5 -31.26 -47.08 -2.14
CA LYS A 5 -30.65 -45.75 -2.21
C LYS A 5 -30.31 -45.34 -0.79
N LYS A 6 -29.03 -45.15 -0.49
CA LYS A 6 -28.59 -44.59 0.79
C LYS A 6 -29.16 -43.17 0.90
N ALA A 7 -30.03 -42.95 1.89
CA ALA A 7 -30.52 -41.63 2.25
C ALA A 7 -29.64 -41.06 3.36
N PHE A 8 -29.32 -39.78 3.28
CA PHE A 8 -28.60 -39.05 4.34
C PHE A 8 -29.47 -38.97 5.60
N THR A 9 -28.86 -39.12 6.76
CA THR A 9 -29.53 -38.88 8.04
C THR A 9 -29.53 -37.38 8.37
N LEU A 10 -30.55 -36.92 9.10
CA LEU A 10 -30.62 -35.53 9.56
C LEU A 10 -29.42 -35.14 10.44
N ILE A 11 -28.91 -36.08 11.24
CA ILE A 11 -27.73 -35.85 12.10
C ILE A 11 -26.44 -35.69 11.29
N GLU A 12 -26.26 -36.45 10.21
CA GLU A 12 -25.10 -36.28 9.33
C GLU A 12 -25.09 -34.89 8.68
N LEU A 13 -26.25 -34.42 8.21
CA LEU A 13 -26.35 -33.08 7.64
C LEU A 13 -26.11 -31.98 8.69
N LEU A 14 -26.61 -32.18 9.91
CA LEU A 14 -26.44 -31.24 11.02
C LEU A 14 -24.98 -31.10 11.45
N VAL A 15 -24.24 -32.21 11.55
CA VAL A 15 -22.82 -32.18 11.92
C VAL A 15 -21.98 -31.48 10.83
N VAL A 16 -22.31 -31.68 9.55
CA VAL A 16 -21.58 -31.06 8.44
C VAL A 16 -21.71 -29.54 8.46
N ILE A 17 -22.92 -29.01 8.62
CA ILE A 17 -23.11 -27.55 8.69
C ILE A 17 -22.47 -26.95 9.95
N ALA A 18 -22.43 -27.70 11.06
CA ALA A 18 -21.75 -27.27 12.28
C ALA A 18 -20.23 -27.13 12.07
N ILE A 19 -19.60 -28.09 11.39
CA ILE A 19 -18.17 -28.05 11.07
C ILE A 19 -17.85 -26.94 10.07
N ILE A 20 -18.67 -26.78 9.01
CA ILE A 20 -18.51 -25.69 8.03
C ILE A 20 -18.64 -24.34 8.74
N GLY A 21 -19.62 -24.18 9.62
CA GLY A 21 -19.81 -22.99 10.45
C GLY A 21 -18.54 -22.65 11.23
N LEU A 22 -18.00 -23.62 11.98
CA LEU A 22 -16.78 -23.43 12.75
C LEU A 22 -15.59 -23.00 11.88
N LEU A 23 -15.30 -23.73 10.80
CA LEU A 23 -14.15 -23.46 9.92
C LEU A 23 -14.29 -22.13 9.17
N SER A 24 -15.51 -21.74 8.80
CA SER A 24 -15.76 -20.48 8.09
C SER A 24 -15.39 -19.26 8.93
N THR A 25 -15.68 -19.27 10.24
CA THR A 25 -15.37 -18.12 11.12
C THR A 25 -13.86 -17.84 11.22
N LEU A 26 -13.03 -18.88 11.38
CA LEU A 26 -11.58 -18.76 11.43
C LEU A 26 -11.01 -18.25 10.09
N SER A 27 -11.59 -18.70 8.99
CA SER A 27 -11.17 -18.30 7.63
C SER A 27 -11.38 -16.80 7.38
N VAL A 28 -12.46 -16.21 7.89
CA VAL A 28 -12.76 -14.77 7.72
C VAL A 28 -11.73 -13.89 8.43
N ILE A 29 -11.33 -14.25 9.67
CA ILE A 29 -10.34 -13.49 10.44
C ILE A 29 -8.97 -13.49 9.73
N ALA A 30 -8.53 -14.65 9.27
CA ALA A 30 -7.26 -14.78 8.54
C ALA A 30 -7.27 -13.98 7.23
N LEU A 31 -8.40 -13.99 6.50
CA LEU A 31 -8.54 -13.25 5.25
C LEU A 31 -8.48 -11.73 5.47
N ASN A 32 -9.08 -11.21 6.54
CA ASN A 32 -9.04 -9.78 6.84
C ASN A 32 -7.59 -9.30 7.10
N SER A 33 -6.82 -10.04 7.89
CA SER A 33 -5.40 -9.73 8.12
C SER A 33 -4.56 -9.82 6.84
N ALA A 34 -4.79 -10.84 6.01
CA ALA A 34 -4.09 -11.00 4.73
C ALA A 34 -4.38 -9.83 3.77
N ARG A 35 -5.63 -9.37 3.71
CA ARG A 35 -6.03 -8.21 2.89
C ARG A 35 -5.35 -6.92 3.35
N ALA A 36 -5.24 -6.67 4.65
CA ALA A 36 -4.53 -5.51 5.18
C ALA A 36 -3.04 -5.52 4.79
N LYS A 37 -2.36 -6.65 5.01
CA LYS A 37 -0.95 -6.82 4.60
C LYS A 37 -0.76 -6.66 3.09
N ALA A 38 -1.69 -7.14 2.28
CA ALA A 38 -1.62 -6.97 0.83
C ALA A 38 -1.75 -5.50 0.40
N ARG A 39 -2.59 -4.71 1.07
CA ARG A 39 -2.69 -3.27 0.82
C ARG A 39 -1.42 -2.54 1.21
N ASP A 40 -0.83 -2.85 2.37
CA ASP A 40 0.43 -2.24 2.77
C ASP A 40 1.58 -2.60 1.82
N ALA A 41 1.66 -3.85 1.37
CA ALA A 41 2.62 -4.27 0.35
C ALA A 41 2.41 -3.52 -0.98
N LYS A 42 1.16 -3.28 -1.38
CA LYS A 42 0.83 -2.47 -2.56
C LYS A 42 1.30 -1.03 -2.40
N ARG A 43 1.10 -0.40 -1.23
CA ARG A 43 1.56 0.96 -0.95
C ARG A 43 3.07 1.11 -1.08
N ILE A 44 3.83 0.17 -0.52
CA ILE A 44 5.30 0.17 -0.67
C ILE A 44 5.69 0.02 -2.14
N SER A 45 5.06 -0.90 -2.87
CA SER A 45 5.31 -1.10 -4.30
C SER A 45 5.02 0.15 -5.12
N ASP A 46 3.95 0.88 -4.79
CA ASP A 46 3.53 2.09 -5.48
C ASP A 46 4.52 3.24 -5.28
N VAL A 47 4.92 3.47 -4.03
CA VAL A 47 5.93 4.49 -3.71
C VAL A 47 7.29 4.12 -4.32
N LYS A 48 7.62 2.83 -4.41
CA LYS A 48 8.83 2.36 -5.08
C LYS A 48 8.79 2.60 -6.59
N GLN A 49 7.64 2.37 -7.24
CA GLN A 49 7.44 2.70 -8.66
C GLN A 49 7.59 4.20 -8.90
N MET A 50 7.03 5.04 -8.02
CA MET A 50 7.22 6.48 -8.07
C MET A 50 8.70 6.87 -7.92
N GLN A 51 9.42 6.29 -6.95
CA GLN A 51 10.86 6.53 -6.80
C GLN A 51 11.60 6.22 -8.10
N VAL A 52 11.41 5.04 -8.70
CA VAL A 52 12.09 4.67 -9.95
C VAL A 52 11.79 5.68 -11.06
N ALA A 53 10.53 6.09 -11.21
CA ALA A 53 10.15 7.08 -12.21
C ALA A 53 10.76 8.48 -11.95
N LEU A 54 10.86 8.90 -10.68
CA LEU A 54 11.48 10.17 -10.30
C LEU A 54 12.98 10.16 -10.57
N GLU A 55 13.67 9.05 -10.28
CA GLU A 55 15.10 8.90 -10.60
C GLU A 55 15.33 8.90 -12.11
N MET A 56 14.47 8.24 -12.89
CA MET A 56 14.53 8.30 -14.35
C MET A 56 14.30 9.73 -14.87
N TYR A 57 13.32 10.44 -14.31
CA TYR A 57 13.05 11.84 -14.64
C TYR A 57 14.27 12.72 -14.34
N TYR A 58 14.91 12.53 -13.18
CA TYR A 58 16.11 13.28 -12.79
C TYR A 58 17.29 13.02 -13.74
N ASN A 59 17.50 11.77 -14.15
CA ASN A 59 18.56 11.42 -15.09
C ASN A 59 18.42 12.14 -16.45
N ASP A 60 17.19 12.35 -16.92
CA ASP A 60 16.93 12.95 -18.22
C ASP A 60 16.79 14.49 -18.14
N MET A 61 16.22 15.02 -17.05
CA MET A 61 15.86 16.43 -16.90
C MET A 61 16.78 17.21 -15.96
N ALA A 62 17.70 16.53 -15.25
CA ALA A 62 18.58 17.08 -14.21
C ALA A 62 17.84 17.83 -13.07
N ALA A 63 16.54 17.58 -12.93
CA ALA A 63 15.65 18.17 -11.93
C ALA A 63 14.55 17.15 -11.60
N TYR A 64 13.88 17.30 -10.46
CA TYR A 64 12.68 16.53 -10.15
C TYR A 64 11.43 17.30 -10.60
N PRO A 65 10.31 16.60 -10.90
CA PRO A 65 9.07 17.27 -11.28
C PRO A 65 8.56 18.16 -10.13
N THR A 66 7.92 19.27 -10.45
CA THR A 66 7.40 20.21 -9.45
C THR A 66 6.19 19.68 -8.69
N ALA A 67 5.44 18.76 -9.31
CA ALA A 67 4.30 18.08 -8.71
C ALA A 67 4.20 16.64 -9.22
N ALA A 68 3.68 15.75 -8.36
CA ALA A 68 3.29 14.40 -8.72
C ALA A 68 1.95 14.10 -8.03
N THR A 69 0.86 14.22 -8.77
CA THR A 69 -0.51 14.10 -8.26
C THR A 69 -1.09 12.75 -8.64
N GLY A 70 -1.79 12.09 -7.72
CA GLY A 70 -2.43 10.79 -7.95
C GLY A 70 -3.31 10.79 -9.22
N GLY A 71 -3.14 9.78 -10.07
CA GLY A 71 -3.84 9.64 -11.35
C GLY A 71 -3.19 10.36 -12.54
N GLU A 72 -2.35 11.37 -12.29
CA GLU A 72 -1.68 12.13 -13.36
C GLU A 72 -0.34 11.47 -13.77
N PRO A 73 0.08 11.59 -15.03
CA PRO A 73 1.38 11.10 -15.45
C PRO A 73 2.53 11.93 -14.88
N ILE A 74 3.69 11.29 -14.63
CA ILE A 74 4.98 11.98 -14.51
C ILE A 74 5.60 11.98 -15.91
N ALA A 75 5.60 13.15 -16.54
CA ALA A 75 6.11 13.33 -17.89
C ALA A 75 6.80 14.69 -18.04
N SER A 76 7.68 14.81 -19.02
CA SER A 76 8.13 16.09 -19.58
C SER A 76 7.93 16.04 -21.10
N ASP A 77 7.70 17.18 -21.75
CA ASP A 77 7.40 17.41 -23.18
C ASP A 77 7.28 16.19 -24.11
N ASN A 78 8.34 15.37 -24.22
CA ASN A 78 8.40 14.23 -25.14
C ASN A 78 8.65 12.84 -24.49
N ALA A 79 8.66 12.74 -23.15
CA ALA A 79 8.94 11.53 -22.41
C ALA A 79 7.95 11.32 -21.24
N THR A 80 7.43 10.11 -21.11
CA THR A 80 6.60 9.69 -19.98
C THR A 80 7.38 8.71 -19.11
N PHE A 81 7.61 9.08 -17.86
CA PHE A 81 8.37 8.30 -16.88
C PHE A 81 7.45 7.43 -16.02
N LEU A 82 6.25 7.94 -15.74
CA LEU A 82 5.18 7.20 -15.10
C LEU A 82 3.85 7.57 -15.76
N ARG A 83 3.07 6.56 -16.15
CA ARG A 83 1.81 6.80 -16.89
C ARG A 83 0.71 7.40 -16.01
N ALA A 84 0.68 7.03 -14.74
CA ALA A 84 -0.23 7.56 -13.74
C ALA A 84 0.40 7.34 -12.37
N VAL A 85 0.50 8.38 -11.57
CA VAL A 85 0.90 8.27 -10.16
C VAL A 85 -0.12 7.37 -9.46
N PRO A 86 0.31 6.28 -8.81
CA PRO A 86 -0.61 5.39 -8.11
C PRO A 86 -1.39 6.12 -7.02
N VAL A 87 -2.59 5.62 -6.74
CA VAL A 87 -3.44 6.09 -5.64
C VAL A 87 -3.47 5.00 -4.57
N PRO A 88 -3.39 5.34 -3.27
CA PRO A 88 -3.47 4.36 -2.20
C PRO A 88 -4.69 3.43 -2.32
N PRO A 89 -4.55 2.11 -2.04
CA PRO A 89 -5.66 1.18 -2.12
C PRO A 89 -6.70 1.43 -1.01
N GLU A 90 -7.98 1.27 -1.35
CA GLU A 90 -9.10 1.30 -0.40
C GLU A 90 -9.40 -0.08 0.23
N PRO A 91 -9.94 -0.14 1.47
CA PRO A 91 -10.07 0.95 2.42
C PRO A 91 -8.70 1.38 2.95
N ILE A 92 -8.60 2.64 3.32
CA ILE A 92 -7.35 3.21 3.79
C ILE A 92 -7.12 2.75 5.23
N ASP A 93 -6.26 1.74 5.40
CA ASP A 93 -5.71 1.37 6.69
C ASP A 93 -4.71 2.44 7.17
N GLY A 94 -4.51 2.55 8.49
CA GLY A 94 -3.67 3.58 9.11
C GLY A 94 -4.48 4.73 9.70
N ALA A 95 -5.56 4.43 10.45
CA ALA A 95 -6.49 5.42 10.98
C ALA A 95 -5.84 6.47 11.92
N VAL A 96 -4.59 6.22 12.35
CA VAL A 96 -3.82 7.06 13.28
C VAL A 96 -2.72 7.86 12.56
N CYS A 97 -2.52 7.68 11.26
CA CYS A 97 -1.50 8.39 10.50
C CYS A 97 -1.86 9.88 10.39
N GLN A 98 -1.35 10.67 11.31
CA GLN A 98 -1.56 12.11 11.39
C GLN A 98 -0.21 12.81 11.44
N ASP A 99 -0.07 13.92 10.73
CA ASP A 99 1.06 14.82 10.95
C ASP A 99 0.88 15.53 12.30
N SER A 100 1.88 16.28 12.75
CA SER A 100 1.84 17.00 14.04
C SER A 100 0.65 17.97 14.16
N ASP A 101 -0.02 18.29 13.05
CA ASP A 101 -1.17 19.17 12.97
C ASP A 101 -2.50 18.41 12.71
N GLY A 102 -2.48 17.08 12.64
CA GLY A 102 -3.67 16.25 12.40
C GLY A 102 -4.15 16.17 10.95
N ASN A 103 -3.40 16.74 10.00
CA ASN A 103 -3.83 17.08 8.63
C ASN A 103 -3.25 16.19 7.53
N TYR A 104 -2.62 15.07 7.88
CA TYR A 104 -2.07 14.17 6.87
C TYR A 104 -3.19 13.55 6.03
N ASP A 105 -3.20 13.89 4.74
CA ASP A 105 -4.12 13.30 3.78
C ASP A 105 -3.68 11.86 3.44
N LYS A 106 -4.33 10.91 4.11
CA LYS A 106 -4.13 9.47 3.91
C LYS A 106 -4.70 8.95 2.58
N ASP A 107 -5.47 9.76 1.86
CA ASP A 107 -6.11 9.39 0.60
C ASP A 107 -5.15 9.61 -0.60
N THR A 108 -4.00 10.27 -0.39
CA THR A 108 -3.00 10.53 -1.42
C THR A 108 -1.55 10.26 -0.95
N TYR A 109 -0.64 10.03 -1.90
CA TYR A 109 0.80 10.03 -1.62
C TYR A 109 1.32 11.47 -1.70
N LYS A 110 1.81 12.01 -0.57
CA LYS A 110 2.23 13.40 -0.48
C LYS A 110 3.63 13.58 -1.05
N TYR A 111 3.72 14.01 -2.30
CA TYR A 111 5.00 14.33 -2.94
C TYR A 111 5.42 15.78 -2.67
N VAL A 112 6.66 15.99 -2.22
CA VAL A 112 7.27 17.31 -2.03
C VAL A 112 8.66 17.29 -2.62
N VAL A 113 8.97 18.29 -3.45
CA VAL A 113 10.33 18.53 -3.96
C VAL A 113 11.00 19.64 -3.16
N THR A 114 12.25 19.42 -2.79
CA THR A 114 13.08 20.38 -2.06
C THR A 114 14.26 20.78 -2.95
N THR A 115 14.22 22.02 -3.43
CA THR A 115 15.31 22.62 -4.21
C THR A 115 15.96 23.73 -3.40
N THR A 116 17.14 23.47 -2.84
CA THR A 116 17.92 24.48 -2.11
C THR A 116 19.05 24.99 -3.01
N ALA A 117 19.21 26.31 -3.11
CA ALA A 117 20.27 26.92 -3.91
C ALA A 117 21.66 26.40 -3.48
N GLY A 118 22.40 25.80 -4.41
CA GLY A 118 23.73 25.22 -4.15
C GLY A 118 23.72 23.80 -3.55
N ALA A 119 22.55 23.17 -3.37
CA ALA A 119 22.44 21.77 -3.00
C ALA A 119 21.89 20.93 -4.15
N VAL A 120 22.16 19.62 -4.12
CA VAL A 120 21.50 18.65 -5.01
C VAL A 120 20.00 18.65 -4.66
N PRO A 121 19.09 18.78 -5.64
CA PRO A 121 17.66 18.72 -5.38
C PRO A 121 17.30 17.36 -4.79
N SER A 122 16.31 17.32 -3.91
CA SER A 122 15.82 16.10 -3.29
C SER A 122 14.29 16.08 -3.32
N TYR A 123 13.69 14.92 -3.10
CA TYR A 123 12.25 14.77 -2.96
C TYR A 123 11.91 13.91 -1.73
N SER A 124 10.68 14.06 -1.26
CA SER A 124 10.08 13.14 -0.30
C SER A 124 8.68 12.75 -0.77
N ILE A 125 8.37 11.45 -0.68
CA ILE A 125 7.01 10.93 -0.85
C ILE A 125 6.54 10.44 0.52
N GLY A 126 5.58 11.16 1.11
CA GLY A 126 4.87 10.78 2.31
C GLY A 126 3.85 9.68 2.01
N PHE A 127 3.89 8.60 2.79
CA PHE A 127 2.89 7.52 2.78
C PHE A 127 2.74 6.96 4.19
N CYS A 128 1.66 6.21 4.43
CA CYS A 128 1.47 5.50 5.69
C CYS A 128 1.05 4.06 5.47
N LEU A 129 1.37 3.20 6.43
CA LEU A 129 1.00 1.78 6.46
C LEU A 129 0.09 1.52 7.65
N GLY A 130 -0.85 0.59 7.50
CA GLY A 130 -1.78 0.22 8.58
C GLY A 130 -1.22 -0.77 9.60
N SER A 131 -0.02 -1.29 9.37
CA SER A 131 0.65 -2.24 10.25
C SER A 131 2.15 -2.18 10.03
N ASP A 132 2.90 -2.62 11.03
CA ASP A 132 4.34 -2.80 10.91
C ASP A 132 4.69 -3.79 9.81
N ILE A 133 5.65 -3.44 8.95
CA ILE A 133 6.19 -4.34 7.93
C ILE A 133 7.67 -4.62 8.21
N GLY A 134 8.06 -5.89 8.10
CA GLY A 134 9.44 -6.35 8.33
C GLY A 134 9.67 -6.85 9.75
N SER A 135 10.92 -7.17 10.06
CA SER A 135 11.35 -7.61 11.40
C SER A 135 12.73 -7.02 11.75
N GLY A 136 13.00 -6.83 13.03
CA GLY A 136 14.29 -6.30 13.50
C GLY A 136 14.50 -4.83 13.13
N THR A 137 15.71 -4.47 12.69
CA THR A 137 16.09 -3.08 12.33
C THR A 137 15.63 -2.64 10.94
N THR A 138 15.05 -3.55 10.14
CA THR A 138 14.43 -3.26 8.84
C THR A 138 12.91 -3.10 8.98
N LYS A 139 12.42 -2.99 10.22
CA LYS A 139 11.02 -2.78 10.53
C LYS A 139 10.63 -1.36 10.10
N VAL A 140 9.59 -1.29 9.28
CA VAL A 140 8.88 -0.06 8.94
C VAL A 140 7.69 0.02 9.87
N THR A 141 7.63 1.06 10.70
CA THR A 141 6.57 1.20 11.71
C THR A 141 5.25 1.61 11.05
N GLY A 142 4.18 0.87 11.34
CA GLY A 142 2.82 1.23 10.94
C GLY A 142 2.31 2.43 11.72
N ASP A 143 1.22 3.04 11.25
CA ASP A 143 0.56 4.19 11.92
C ASP A 143 1.44 5.45 12.09
N THR A 144 2.63 5.49 11.48
CA THR A 144 3.51 6.67 11.40
C THR A 144 3.70 7.07 9.94
N ILE A 145 3.86 8.37 9.68
CA ILE A 145 4.16 8.86 8.34
C ILE A 145 5.58 8.44 7.97
N LEU A 146 5.71 7.81 6.81
CA LEU A 146 6.97 7.37 6.24
C LEU A 146 7.30 8.22 5.02
N TYR A 147 8.58 8.51 4.85
CA TYR A 147 9.08 9.32 3.74
C TYR A 147 10.02 8.50 2.88
N MET A 148 9.63 8.25 1.62
CA MET A 148 10.55 7.75 0.60
C MET A 148 11.33 8.92 0.02
N THR A 149 12.66 8.86 0.13
CA THR A 149 13.60 9.81 -0.48
C THR A 149 14.53 9.05 -1.45
N PRO A 150 15.40 9.74 -2.22
CA PRO A 150 16.40 9.09 -3.05
C PRO A 150 17.27 8.07 -2.27
N ALA A 151 17.52 8.32 -0.98
CA ALA A 151 18.30 7.45 -0.11
C ALA A 151 17.54 6.21 0.40
N GLY A 152 16.20 6.19 0.28
CA GLY A 152 15.34 5.11 0.78
C GLY A 152 14.18 5.60 1.66
N ILE A 153 13.53 4.65 2.33
CA ILE A 153 12.42 4.94 3.26
C ILE A 153 13.01 5.34 4.62
N ASN A 154 12.52 6.45 5.16
CA ASN A 154 12.86 6.96 6.49
C ASN A 154 11.57 7.28 7.25
N GLU A 155 11.61 7.19 8.58
CA GLU A 155 10.55 7.68 9.49
C GLU A 155 10.72 9.18 9.76
#